data_AF-A0AAV0QNL1-F1
#
_entry.id   AF-A0AAV0QNL1-F1
#
_cell.length_a   1.000
_cell.length_b   1.000
_cell.length_c   1.000
_cell.angle_alpha   90.00
_cell.angle_beta   90.00
_cell.angle_gamma   90.00
#
_symmetry.space_group_name_H-M   'P 1'
#
loop_
_entity.id
_entity.type
_entity.pdbx_description
1 polymer ?
#
loop_
_entity_poly.entity_id
_entity_poly.type
_entity_poly.pdbx_seq_one_letter_code
_entity_poly.pdbx_strand_id
1 'polypeptide(L)'
;MYDIIHAFSTIHLFNTWRRNSPLKRTAAHYASCAGAGAIHIVWSEIEPPSERLRTDLDRAVRSKSWRADIRVEIRENGGGGGGSGRFKPIDGVRTDAIFSVDDGVIVPCSSLEFAFSVWKTAPLTMVGFVPRMHWLDLDLLSGGVYHRYGGWLSVWWMGSYSMVLSKAAFFHKKYLDLYTNEMPSPMQDYLARERNCEDIAMSMVVANASGTPPLWVKGKFNYFPVTTSLSMSLYCSLLMWNPLHLV
;
A
#
# COMPACT_ATOMS: atom_id res chain seq x y z
N MET A 1 32.06 -4.06 -10.01
CA MET A 1 31.12 -5.21 -9.94
C MET A 1 30.66 -5.40 -8.50
N TYR A 2 30.07 -4.37 -7.87
CA TYR A 2 29.61 -4.42 -6.47
C TYR A 2 28.30 -3.65 -6.19
N ASP A 3 27.58 -3.16 -7.21
CA ASP A 3 26.48 -2.19 -7.01
C ASP A 3 25.04 -2.76 -6.99
N ILE A 4 24.89 -4.09 -7.12
CA ILE A 4 23.58 -4.73 -7.29
C ILE A 4 23.02 -5.32 -5.97
N ILE A 5 23.85 -5.52 -4.92
CA ILE A 5 23.47 -6.35 -3.76
C ILE A 5 22.74 -5.59 -2.63
N HIS A 6 22.72 -4.25 -2.62
CA HIS A 6 22.17 -3.49 -1.48
C HIS A 6 20.72 -2.99 -1.64
N ALA A 7 20.15 -3.00 -2.85
CA ALA A 7 18.76 -2.59 -3.06
C ALA A 7 17.81 -3.77 -2.83
N PHE A 8 16.94 -3.67 -1.85
CA PHE A 8 16.09 -4.77 -1.39
C PHE A 8 14.63 -4.62 -1.79
N SER A 9 14.16 -3.40 -2.02
CA SER A 9 12.77 -3.15 -2.45
C SER A 9 12.60 -1.86 -3.22
N THR A 10 11.63 -1.86 -4.14
CA THR A 10 11.06 -0.65 -4.72
C THR A 10 10.08 -0.04 -3.74
N ILE A 11 10.31 1.23 -3.36
CA ILE A 11 9.41 2.00 -2.51
C ILE A 11 8.33 2.61 -3.41
N HIS A 12 7.08 2.31 -3.09
CA HIS A 12 5.91 2.78 -3.79
C HIS A 12 5.17 3.78 -2.89
N LEU A 13 5.36 5.06 -3.18
CA LEU A 13 4.78 6.17 -2.45
C LEU A 13 3.52 6.69 -3.14
N PHE A 14 2.50 6.91 -2.33
CA PHE A 14 1.22 7.40 -2.82
C PHE A 14 0.98 8.80 -2.32
N ASN A 15 0.93 9.77 -3.24
CA ASN A 15 0.45 11.10 -2.88
C ASN A 15 -1.05 11.03 -2.60
N THR A 16 -1.50 11.51 -1.43
CA THR A 16 -2.93 11.76 -1.20
C THR A 16 -3.20 13.25 -1.42
N TRP A 17 -4.35 13.54 -2.04
CA TRP A 17 -4.78 14.83 -2.57
C TRP A 17 -4.23 16.07 -1.85
N ARG A 18 -3.46 16.91 -2.56
CA ARG A 18 -2.89 18.20 -2.14
C ARG A 18 -1.88 18.15 -0.98
N ARG A 19 -1.10 17.07 -0.84
CA ARG A 19 -0.13 16.89 0.28
C ARG A 19 1.34 16.91 -0.15
N ASN A 20 1.73 17.95 -0.88
CA ASN A 20 3.10 18.14 -1.39
C ASN A 20 4.19 18.15 -0.30
N SER A 21 3.94 18.72 0.88
CA SER A 21 4.93 18.78 1.96
C SER A 21 5.14 17.42 2.64
N PRO A 22 4.08 16.72 3.11
CA PRO A 22 4.19 15.33 3.56
C PRO A 22 4.82 14.40 2.53
N LEU A 23 4.44 14.50 1.25
CA LEU A 23 5.03 13.70 0.17
C LEU A 23 6.55 13.91 0.07
N LYS A 24 7.01 15.16 0.00
CA LYS A 24 8.45 15.50 -0.05
C LYS A 24 9.23 14.93 1.14
N ARG A 25 8.69 15.09 2.35
CA ARG A 25 9.33 14.59 3.58
C ARG A 25 9.40 13.07 3.59
N THR A 26 8.33 12.41 3.15
CA THR A 26 8.23 10.95 3.11
C THR A 26 9.16 10.37 2.05
N ALA A 27 9.21 10.95 0.85
CA ALA A 27 10.14 10.56 -0.20
C ALA A 27 11.61 10.73 0.22
N ALA A 28 11.96 11.87 0.81
CA ALA A 28 13.30 12.11 1.33
C ALA A 28 13.70 11.14 2.45
N HIS A 29 12.76 10.78 3.32
CA HIS A 29 12.97 9.77 4.36
C HIS A 29 13.30 8.40 3.76
N TYR A 30 12.44 7.87 2.88
CA TYR A 30 12.68 6.54 2.30
C TYR A 30 13.90 6.50 1.40
N ALA A 31 14.27 7.61 0.75
CA ALA A 31 15.53 7.73 0.02
C ALA A 31 16.75 7.49 0.92
N SER A 32 16.67 7.86 2.21
CA SER A 32 17.75 7.67 3.18
C SER A 32 17.88 6.25 3.74
N CYS A 33 16.93 5.36 3.45
CA CYS A 33 17.01 3.98 3.89
C CYS A 33 17.87 3.17 2.93
N ALA A 34 18.85 2.43 3.44
CA ALA A 34 19.84 1.71 2.62
C ALA A 34 19.21 0.68 1.67
N GLY A 35 18.08 0.07 2.07
CA GLY A 35 17.38 -0.94 1.28
C GLY A 35 16.49 -0.41 0.15
N ALA A 36 16.31 0.91 0.00
CA ALA A 36 15.46 1.49 -1.05
C ALA A 36 16.17 1.48 -2.42
N GLY A 37 15.65 0.71 -3.37
CA GLY A 37 16.20 0.60 -4.72
C GLY A 37 15.71 1.68 -5.69
N ALA A 38 14.43 2.02 -5.62
CA ALA A 38 13.79 3.06 -6.42
C ALA A 38 12.62 3.66 -5.64
N ILE A 39 12.24 4.89 -5.98
CA ILE A 39 11.06 5.57 -5.42
C ILE A 39 10.08 5.86 -6.56
N HIS A 40 8.96 5.16 -6.55
CA HIS A 40 7.86 5.42 -7.49
C HIS A 40 6.79 6.20 -6.76
N ILE A 41 6.47 7.38 -7.28
CA ILE A 41 5.42 8.25 -6.76
C ILE A 41 4.23 8.09 -7.69
N VAL A 42 3.12 7.58 -7.17
CA VAL A 42 1.85 7.61 -7.89
C VAL A 42 1.12 8.89 -7.56
N TRP A 43 0.87 9.66 -8.61
CA TRP A 43 0.24 10.96 -8.58
C TRP A 43 -1.25 10.82 -8.86
N SER A 44 -2.07 11.08 -7.85
CA SER A 44 -3.52 10.89 -7.90
C SER A 44 -4.31 12.17 -8.14
N GLU A 45 -3.66 13.31 -8.34
CA GLU A 45 -4.35 14.59 -8.60
C GLU A 45 -4.69 14.71 -10.09
N ILE A 46 -5.76 15.46 -10.37
CA ILE A 46 -6.24 15.71 -11.74
C ILE A 46 -5.19 16.48 -12.53
N GLU A 47 -4.61 17.50 -11.90
CA GLU A 47 -3.56 18.30 -12.50
C GLU A 47 -2.20 17.62 -12.29
N PRO A 48 -1.35 17.60 -13.32
CA PRO A 48 0.00 17.06 -13.19
C PRO A 48 0.80 17.86 -12.15
N PRO A 49 1.79 17.23 -11.49
CA PRO A 49 2.63 17.95 -10.54
C PRO A 49 3.43 19.03 -11.28
N SER A 50 3.41 20.25 -10.73
CA SER A 50 4.19 21.37 -11.27
C SER A 50 5.67 21.02 -11.41
N GLU A 51 6.35 21.61 -12.40
CA GLU A 51 7.78 21.40 -12.63
C GLU A 51 8.64 21.75 -11.39
N ARG A 52 8.20 22.76 -10.64
CA ARG A 52 8.82 23.13 -9.36
C ARG A 52 8.73 22.00 -8.33
N LEU A 53 7.56 21.34 -8.23
CA LEU A 53 7.39 20.22 -7.31
C LEU A 53 8.22 19.01 -7.75
N ARG A 54 8.27 18.71 -9.05
CA ARG A 54 9.11 17.65 -9.61
C ARG A 54 10.57 17.88 -9.24
N THR A 55 11.09 19.09 -9.51
CA THR A 55 12.45 19.50 -9.16
C THR A 55 12.71 19.42 -7.65
N ASP A 56 11.77 19.86 -6.81
CA ASP A 56 11.91 19.83 -5.36
C ASP A 56 11.93 18.39 -4.81
N LEU A 57 11.09 17.49 -5.32
CA LEU A 57 11.07 16.08 -4.95
C LEU A 57 12.38 15.40 -5.30
N ASP A 58 12.84 15.65 -6.52
CA ASP A 58 14.07 15.07 -7.06
C ASP A 58 15.30 15.56 -6.29
N ARG A 59 15.34 16.86 -5.96
CA ARG A 59 16.35 17.44 -5.05
C ARG A 59 16.30 16.80 -3.66
N ALA A 60 15.09 16.66 -3.08
CA ALA A 60 14.92 16.13 -1.73
C ALA A 60 15.38 14.67 -1.63
N VAL A 61 15.01 13.84 -2.61
CA VAL A 61 15.44 12.43 -2.68
C VAL A 61 16.94 12.33 -2.88
N ARG A 62 17.53 13.03 -3.86
CA ARG A 62 18.97 12.98 -4.09
C ARG A 62 19.80 13.49 -2.91
N SER A 63 19.33 14.50 -2.20
CA SER A 63 20.04 15.05 -1.03
C SER A 63 20.12 14.09 0.16
N LYS A 64 19.29 13.05 0.17
CA LYS A 64 19.18 12.07 1.25
C LYS A 64 19.58 10.66 0.86
N SER A 65 19.68 10.38 -0.43
CA SER A 65 19.96 9.04 -0.90
C SER A 65 21.43 8.65 -0.71
N TRP A 66 21.62 7.42 -0.25
CA TRP A 66 22.92 6.75 -0.28
C TRP A 66 23.32 6.33 -1.70
N ARG A 67 22.34 6.22 -2.62
CA ARG A 67 22.52 5.73 -3.98
C ARG A 67 22.47 6.89 -4.97
N ALA A 68 23.55 7.05 -5.73
CA ALA A 68 23.60 8.05 -6.80
C ALA A 68 22.60 7.76 -7.94
N ASP A 69 22.16 6.50 -8.08
CA ASP A 69 21.28 6.03 -9.14
C ASP A 69 19.81 5.90 -8.73
N ILE A 70 19.41 6.35 -7.53
CA ILE A 70 18.01 6.28 -7.12
C ILE A 70 17.12 7.06 -8.10
N ARG A 71 16.09 6.41 -8.61
CA ARG A 71 15.14 7.02 -9.55
C ARG A 71 13.89 7.46 -8.79
N VAL A 72 13.44 8.68 -9.10
CA VAL A 72 12.11 9.18 -8.73
C VAL A 72 11.25 9.16 -9.98
N GLU A 73 10.29 8.25 -10.03
CA GLU A 73 9.38 8.15 -11.16
C GLU A 73 7.99 8.58 -10.72
N ILE A 74 7.50 9.66 -11.31
CA ILE A 74 6.16 10.17 -11.03
C ILE A 74 5.22 9.66 -12.11
N ARG A 75 4.25 8.83 -11.72
CA ARG A 75 3.22 8.29 -12.60
C ARG A 75 1.91 9.01 -12.36
N GLU A 76 1.43 9.71 -13.38
CA GLU A 76 0.14 10.39 -13.35
C GLU A 76 -0.98 9.38 -13.60
N ASN A 77 -1.95 9.34 -12.69
CA ASN A 77 -3.21 8.68 -12.97
C ASN A 77 -3.98 9.57 -13.94
N GLY A 78 -3.84 9.32 -15.24
CA GLY A 78 -4.67 9.98 -16.27
C GLY A 78 -6.13 9.96 -15.82
N GLY A 79 -6.76 11.13 -15.79
CA GLY A 79 -8.01 11.44 -15.06
C GLY A 79 -9.29 10.70 -15.49
N GLY A 80 -9.21 9.48 -16.01
CA GLY A 80 -10.34 8.57 -16.22
C GLY A 80 -10.66 7.81 -14.94
N GLY A 81 -11.83 8.07 -14.38
CA GLY A 81 -12.28 7.55 -13.09
C GLY A 81 -12.37 6.03 -13.04
N GLY A 82 -12.12 5.51 -11.84
CA GLY A 82 -12.61 4.21 -11.41
C GLY A 82 -11.50 3.20 -11.11
N GLY A 83 -11.08 3.10 -9.85
CA GLY A 83 -10.07 2.15 -9.39
C GLY A 83 -8.74 2.82 -9.09
N SER A 84 -8.11 2.44 -7.99
CA SER A 84 -6.87 3.06 -7.53
C SER A 84 -5.75 2.80 -8.54
N GLY A 85 -5.41 3.80 -9.37
CA GLY A 85 -4.23 3.71 -10.25
C GLY A 85 -2.91 3.48 -9.48
N ARG A 86 -2.99 3.59 -8.13
CA ARG A 86 -2.10 3.06 -7.10
C ARG A 86 -1.41 1.72 -7.44
N PHE A 87 -2.13 0.76 -8.02
CA PHE A 87 -1.63 -0.61 -8.15
C PHE A 87 -1.41 -1.08 -9.59
N LYS A 88 -1.36 -0.15 -10.55
CA LYS A 88 -1.02 -0.49 -11.94
C LYS A 88 0.39 -1.12 -12.04
N PRO A 89 0.61 -2.12 -12.92
CA PRO A 89 1.92 -2.70 -13.15
C PRO A 89 2.96 -1.63 -13.48
N ILE A 90 4.16 -1.76 -12.92
CA ILE A 90 5.26 -0.82 -13.10
C ILE A 90 6.35 -1.48 -13.93
N ASP A 91 6.62 -0.90 -15.11
CA ASP A 91 7.68 -1.36 -15.99
C ASP A 91 9.05 -1.03 -15.40
N GLY A 92 10.02 -1.92 -15.62
CA GLY A 92 11.41 -1.69 -15.20
C GLY A 92 11.69 -1.86 -13.71
N VAL A 93 10.71 -2.28 -12.89
CA VAL A 93 10.95 -2.66 -11.49
C VAL A 93 11.79 -3.94 -11.42
N ARG A 94 13.04 -3.78 -10.96
CA ARG A 94 14.01 -4.87 -10.87
C ARG A 94 13.82 -5.75 -9.63
N THR A 95 13.23 -5.22 -8.56
CA THR A 95 13.06 -5.93 -7.29
C THR A 95 11.71 -6.64 -7.23
N ASP A 96 11.66 -7.82 -6.61
CA ASP A 96 10.39 -8.53 -6.41
C ASP A 96 9.54 -7.95 -5.28
N ALA A 97 10.17 -7.33 -4.28
CA ALA A 97 9.48 -6.68 -3.19
C ALA A 97 9.06 -5.25 -3.55
N ILE A 98 7.78 -4.95 -3.35
CA ILE A 98 7.21 -3.60 -3.36
C ILE A 98 6.89 -3.22 -1.93
N PHE A 99 7.43 -2.11 -1.43
CA PHE A 99 6.95 -1.49 -0.21
C PHE A 99 5.93 -0.40 -0.54
N SER A 100 4.66 -0.68 -0.30
CA SER A 100 3.58 0.28 -0.51
C SER A 100 3.35 1.10 0.76
N VAL A 101 3.30 2.43 0.61
CA VAL A 101 3.10 3.33 1.74
C VAL A 101 2.39 4.63 1.37
N ASP A 102 1.42 5.03 2.20
CA ASP A 102 0.71 6.30 2.04
C ASP A 102 1.63 7.50 2.35
N ASP A 103 1.39 8.63 1.69
CA ASP A 103 2.09 9.86 2.01
C ASP A 103 1.85 10.31 3.46
N GLY A 104 2.93 10.75 4.09
CA GLY A 104 2.92 11.16 5.47
C GLY A 104 3.01 9.99 6.46
N VAL A 105 3.09 8.74 6.01
CA VAL A 105 3.46 7.60 6.85
C VAL A 105 4.98 7.40 6.79
N ILE A 106 5.65 7.58 7.92
CA ILE A 106 7.08 7.29 8.08
C ILE A 106 7.27 6.06 8.95
N VAL A 107 7.81 5.00 8.34
CA VAL A 107 8.39 3.85 9.03
C VAL A 107 9.90 4.07 9.15
N PRO A 108 10.49 4.04 10.38
CA PRO A 108 11.94 4.13 10.57
C PRO A 108 12.69 3.08 9.73
N CYS A 109 13.86 3.44 9.17
CA CYS A 109 14.59 2.55 8.27
C CYS A 109 14.93 1.19 8.91
N SER A 110 15.26 1.16 10.20
CA SER A 110 15.49 -0.10 10.93
C SER A 110 14.25 -0.99 11.00
N SER A 111 13.07 -0.42 11.24
CA SER A 111 11.80 -1.14 11.21
C SER A 111 11.46 -1.63 9.80
N LEU A 112 11.76 -0.82 8.78
CA LEU A 112 11.53 -1.15 7.37
C LEU A 112 12.43 -2.33 6.95
N GLU A 113 13.71 -2.29 7.30
CA GLU A 113 14.68 -3.37 7.04
C GLU A 113 14.29 -4.66 7.77
N PHE A 114 13.83 -4.55 9.03
CA PHE A 114 13.29 -5.70 9.76
C PHE A 114 12.07 -6.29 9.06
N ALA A 115 11.07 -5.48 8.69
CA ALA A 115 9.88 -5.96 7.99
C ALA A 115 10.22 -6.58 6.63
N PHE A 116 11.22 -6.03 5.91
CA PHE A 116 11.73 -6.65 4.69
C PHE A 116 12.39 -8.01 4.97
N SER A 117 13.16 -8.13 6.05
CA SER A 117 13.76 -9.42 6.45
C SER A 117 12.68 -10.48 6.74
N VAL A 118 11.56 -10.09 7.35
CA VAL A 118 10.40 -10.95 7.55
C VAL A 118 9.77 -11.32 6.21
N TRP A 119 9.56 -10.34 5.31
CA TRP A 119 9.03 -10.59 3.97
C TRP A 119 9.87 -11.60 3.17
N LYS A 120 11.20 -11.55 3.28
CA LYS A 120 12.08 -12.54 2.62
C LYS A 120 11.80 -13.99 3.05
N THR A 121 11.30 -14.21 4.26
CA THR A 121 10.94 -15.56 4.75
C THR A 121 9.58 -16.04 4.23
N ALA A 122 8.73 -15.13 3.77
CA ALA A 122 7.40 -15.40 3.23
C ALA A 122 7.08 -14.44 2.06
N PRO A 123 7.81 -14.53 0.93
CA PRO A 123 7.77 -13.51 -0.13
C PRO A 123 6.43 -13.45 -0.87
N LEU A 124 5.61 -14.50 -0.75
CA LEU A 124 4.26 -14.55 -1.32
C LEU A 124 3.21 -13.90 -0.41
N THR A 125 3.55 -13.59 0.84
CA THR A 125 2.61 -13.08 1.83
C THR A 125 2.71 -11.55 1.94
N MET A 126 1.60 -10.90 2.35
CA MET A 126 1.62 -9.49 2.70
C MET A 126 2.21 -9.29 4.10
N VAL A 127 3.25 -8.45 4.22
CA VAL A 127 3.96 -8.19 5.47
C VAL A 127 3.95 -6.70 5.79
N GLY A 128 3.41 -6.26 6.92
CA GLY A 128 3.28 -4.82 7.16
C GLY A 128 2.86 -4.42 8.56
N PHE A 129 2.61 -3.11 8.72
CA PHE A 129 2.52 -2.46 10.03
C PHE A 129 1.09 -2.13 10.48
N VAL A 130 0.11 -2.21 9.57
CA VAL A 130 -1.26 -1.75 9.81
C VAL A 130 -2.22 -2.95 9.81
N PRO A 131 -2.37 -3.67 10.94
CA PRO A 131 -3.26 -4.82 11.01
C PRO A 131 -4.71 -4.38 11.09
N ARG A 132 -5.59 -5.18 10.48
CA ARG A 132 -7.05 -5.06 10.53
C ARG A 132 -7.66 -6.44 10.64
N MET A 133 -8.93 -6.48 10.99
CA MET A 133 -9.68 -7.73 11.02
C MET A 133 -11.02 -7.58 10.34
N HIS A 134 -11.63 -8.71 10.05
CA HIS A 134 -13.03 -8.80 9.71
C HIS A 134 -13.67 -9.93 10.50
N TRP A 135 -14.98 -9.89 10.67
CA TRP A 135 -15.75 -11.00 11.23
C TRP A 135 -17.09 -11.13 10.52
N LEU A 136 -17.68 -12.32 10.62
CA LEU A 136 -19.03 -12.57 10.17
C LEU A 136 -20.02 -12.00 11.20
N ASP A 137 -20.97 -11.23 10.71
CA ASP A 137 -22.13 -10.76 11.46
C ASP A 137 -23.38 -11.38 10.86
N LEU A 138 -24.18 -12.02 11.71
CA LEU A 138 -25.41 -12.68 11.33
C LEU A 138 -26.56 -11.75 11.72
N ASP A 139 -27.26 -11.23 10.72
CA ASP A 139 -28.51 -10.53 10.97
C ASP A 139 -29.60 -11.57 11.23
N LEU A 140 -29.89 -11.77 12.51
CA LEU A 140 -30.87 -12.75 12.98
C LEU A 140 -32.30 -12.43 12.51
N LEU A 141 -32.58 -11.20 12.07
CA LEU A 141 -33.91 -10.77 11.61
C LEU A 141 -34.10 -10.99 10.10
N SER A 142 -33.07 -10.72 9.29
CA SER A 142 -33.12 -10.89 7.83
C SER A 142 -32.58 -12.24 7.35
N GLY A 143 -31.90 -13.00 8.22
CA GLY A 143 -31.15 -14.20 7.83
C GLY A 143 -29.91 -13.90 6.98
N GLY A 144 -29.55 -12.62 6.84
CA GLY A 144 -28.40 -12.17 6.06
C GLY A 144 -27.07 -12.46 6.76
N VAL A 145 -26.09 -12.91 5.96
CA VAL A 145 -24.70 -13.04 6.40
C VAL A 145 -23.91 -11.86 5.87
N TYR A 146 -23.26 -11.13 6.77
CA TYR A 146 -22.57 -9.89 6.47
C TYR A 146 -21.15 -9.94 7.02
N HIS A 147 -20.19 -9.34 6.31
CA HIS A 147 -18.84 -9.17 6.84
C HIS A 147 -18.71 -7.77 7.44
N ARG A 148 -18.25 -7.69 8.68
CA ARG A 148 -17.88 -6.44 9.34
C ARG A 148 -16.39 -6.25 9.35
N TYR A 149 -15.98 -5.00 9.14
CA TYR A 149 -14.59 -4.58 9.21
C TYR A 149 -14.23 -4.06 10.62
N GLY A 150 -13.03 -4.43 11.06
CA GLY A 150 -12.47 -4.09 12.36
C GLY A 150 -11.20 -3.26 12.25
N GLY A 151 -11.22 -2.11 12.91
CA GLY A 151 -10.06 -1.25 13.09
C GLY A 151 -9.05 -1.78 14.12
N TRP A 152 -8.09 -0.92 14.48
CA TRP A 152 -7.06 -1.24 15.49
C TRP A 152 -7.65 -1.65 16.84
N LEU A 153 -8.72 -0.97 17.29
CA LEU A 153 -9.35 -1.28 18.57
C LEU A 153 -9.90 -2.71 18.58
N SER A 154 -10.53 -3.16 17.50
CA SER A 154 -11.01 -4.54 17.35
C SER A 154 -9.86 -5.54 17.37
N VAL A 155 -8.78 -5.28 16.61
CA VAL A 155 -7.57 -6.12 16.61
C VAL A 155 -6.98 -6.25 18.01
N TRP A 156 -6.91 -5.14 18.76
CA TRP A 156 -6.40 -5.12 20.12
C TRP A 156 -7.27 -5.92 21.09
N TRP A 157 -8.59 -5.70 21.08
CA TRP A 157 -9.52 -6.41 21.96
C TRP A 157 -9.63 -7.90 21.66
N MET A 158 -9.68 -8.27 20.38
CA MET A 158 -9.86 -9.65 19.95
C MET A 158 -8.55 -10.44 19.92
N GLY A 159 -7.40 -9.76 20.01
CA GLY A 159 -6.08 -10.38 19.92
C GLY A 159 -5.81 -11.08 18.58
N SER A 160 -6.54 -10.73 17.52
CA SER A 160 -6.47 -11.38 16.21
C SER A 160 -6.56 -10.37 15.07
N TYR A 161 -6.02 -10.75 13.91
CA TYR A 161 -6.07 -9.96 12.69
C TYR A 161 -6.20 -10.89 11.49
N SER A 162 -6.85 -10.42 10.43
CA SER A 162 -7.05 -11.18 9.18
C SER A 162 -6.56 -10.43 7.95
N MET A 163 -6.12 -9.18 8.12
CA MET A 163 -5.65 -8.30 7.06
C MET A 163 -4.46 -7.48 7.54
N VAL A 164 -3.60 -7.13 6.60
CA VAL A 164 -2.60 -6.06 6.74
C VAL A 164 -2.84 -5.10 5.60
N LEU A 165 -2.97 -3.80 5.89
CA LEU A 165 -3.27 -2.82 4.86
C LEU A 165 -2.00 -2.44 4.10
N SER A 166 -2.11 -2.30 2.78
CA SER A 166 -1.05 -1.81 1.91
C SER A 166 -0.66 -0.33 2.15
N LYS A 167 -1.28 0.34 3.13
CA LYS A 167 -0.89 1.67 3.63
C LYS A 167 0.54 1.73 4.20
N ALA A 168 1.09 0.60 4.63
CA ALA A 168 2.50 0.44 5.02
C ALA A 168 2.83 -1.06 5.04
N ALA A 169 3.06 -1.65 3.86
CA ALA A 169 3.32 -3.08 3.74
C ALA A 169 4.18 -3.46 2.53
N PHE A 170 4.92 -4.55 2.69
CA PHE A 170 5.58 -5.29 1.64
C PHE A 170 4.65 -6.31 1.00
N PHE A 171 4.72 -6.42 -0.32
CA PHE A 171 4.13 -7.50 -1.10
C PHE A 171 4.93 -7.73 -2.39
N HIS A 172 4.72 -8.88 -3.03
CA HIS A 172 5.40 -9.23 -4.28
C HIS A 172 4.84 -8.42 -5.47
N LYS A 173 5.71 -7.92 -6.36
CA LYS A 173 5.32 -7.10 -7.53
C LYS A 173 4.25 -7.73 -8.42
N LYS A 174 4.21 -9.07 -8.49
CA LYS A 174 3.18 -9.84 -9.22
C LYS A 174 1.75 -9.47 -8.83
N TYR A 175 1.53 -9.04 -7.58
CA TYR A 175 0.20 -8.66 -7.12
C TYR A 175 -0.30 -7.35 -7.72
N LEU A 176 0.57 -6.50 -8.29
CA LEU A 176 0.15 -5.34 -9.08
C LEU A 176 -0.58 -5.77 -10.37
N ASP A 177 -0.07 -6.82 -11.01
CA ASP A 177 -0.67 -7.41 -12.21
C ASP A 177 -1.99 -8.10 -11.88
N LEU A 178 -2.01 -8.96 -10.86
CA LEU A 178 -3.22 -9.62 -10.39
C LEU A 178 -4.31 -8.62 -10.00
N TYR A 179 -3.95 -7.55 -9.29
CA TYR A 179 -4.90 -6.51 -8.90
C TYR A 179 -5.49 -5.77 -10.11
N THR A 180 -4.68 -5.51 -11.13
CA THR A 180 -5.09 -4.68 -12.26
C THR A 180 -5.81 -5.48 -13.35
N ASN A 181 -5.34 -6.69 -13.63
CA ASN A 181 -5.73 -7.45 -14.80
C ASN A 181 -6.59 -8.69 -14.47
N GLU A 182 -6.48 -9.24 -13.26
CA GLU A 182 -7.19 -10.48 -12.88
C GLU A 182 -8.29 -10.27 -11.83
N MET A 183 -8.38 -9.07 -11.23
CA MET A 183 -9.44 -8.76 -10.27
C MET A 183 -10.82 -8.84 -10.93
N PRO A 184 -11.82 -9.50 -10.32
CA PRO A 184 -13.17 -9.57 -10.88
C PRO A 184 -13.80 -8.19 -11.12
N SER A 185 -14.47 -8.01 -12.25
CA SER A 185 -15.12 -6.74 -12.61
C SER A 185 -16.05 -6.17 -11.53
N PRO A 186 -16.88 -6.96 -10.81
CA PRO A 186 -17.70 -6.42 -9.73
C PRO A 186 -16.90 -5.73 -8.61
N MET A 187 -15.69 -6.23 -8.33
CA MET A 187 -14.80 -5.64 -7.34
C MET A 187 -14.12 -4.37 -7.88
N GLN A 188 -13.70 -4.38 -9.15
CA GLN A 188 -13.19 -3.18 -9.81
C GLN A 188 -14.23 -2.06 -9.82
N ASP A 189 -15.48 -2.37 -10.18
CA ASP A 189 -16.61 -1.43 -10.20
C ASP A 189 -16.93 -0.89 -8.80
N TYR A 190 -16.83 -1.73 -7.78
CA TYR A 190 -16.99 -1.31 -6.38
C TYR A 190 -15.92 -0.28 -6.00
N LEU A 191 -14.64 -0.59 -6.24
CA LEU A 191 -13.52 0.30 -5.93
C LEU A 191 -13.60 1.61 -6.73
N ALA A 192 -14.08 1.51 -7.97
CA ALA A 192 -14.32 2.66 -8.83
C ALA A 192 -15.37 3.62 -8.27
N ARG A 193 -16.49 3.06 -7.78
CA ARG A 193 -17.60 3.80 -7.20
C ARG A 193 -17.27 4.39 -5.84
N GLU A 194 -16.76 3.58 -4.92
CA GLU A 194 -16.52 4.00 -3.53
C GLU A 194 -15.27 4.88 -3.38
N ARG A 195 -14.34 4.82 -4.35
CA ARG A 195 -13.06 5.56 -4.33
C ARG A 195 -12.28 5.38 -3.03
N ASN A 196 -12.33 4.18 -2.48
CA ASN A 196 -11.78 3.79 -1.19
C ASN A 196 -11.58 2.27 -1.21
N CYS A 197 -11.01 1.73 -0.13
CA CYS A 197 -10.87 0.29 0.09
C CYS A 197 -9.88 -0.43 -0.83
N GLU A 198 -9.07 0.30 -1.59
CA GLU A 198 -8.06 -0.29 -2.46
C GLU A 198 -7.02 -1.09 -1.67
N ASP A 199 -6.75 -0.67 -0.44
CA ASP A 199 -5.83 -1.32 0.47
C ASP A 199 -6.37 -2.65 1.03
N ILE A 200 -7.67 -2.69 1.31
CA ILE A 200 -8.39 -3.92 1.67
C ILE A 200 -8.40 -4.86 0.47
N ALA A 201 -8.77 -4.36 -0.72
CA ALA A 201 -8.79 -5.17 -1.93
C ALA A 201 -7.42 -5.77 -2.26
N MET A 202 -6.34 -5.01 -2.10
CA MET A 202 -4.98 -5.53 -2.26
C MET A 202 -4.68 -6.63 -1.22
N SER A 203 -5.08 -6.47 0.04
CA SER A 203 -4.93 -7.54 1.05
C SER A 203 -5.70 -8.81 0.66
N MET A 204 -6.89 -8.68 0.06
CA MET A 204 -7.69 -9.81 -0.43
C MET A 204 -7.05 -10.49 -1.63
N VAL A 205 -6.58 -9.72 -2.62
CA VAL A 205 -5.88 -10.25 -3.81
C VAL A 205 -4.68 -11.10 -3.37
N VAL A 206 -3.88 -10.59 -2.42
CA VAL A 206 -2.74 -11.36 -1.90
C VAL A 206 -3.18 -12.60 -1.14
N ALA A 207 -4.20 -12.49 -0.28
CA ALA A 207 -4.71 -13.64 0.48
C ALA A 207 -5.24 -14.74 -0.45
N ASN A 208 -6.05 -14.38 -1.46
CA ASN A 208 -6.62 -15.32 -2.41
C ASN A 208 -5.54 -16.01 -3.27
N ALA A 209 -4.62 -15.22 -3.82
CA ALA A 209 -3.60 -15.76 -4.72
C ALA A 209 -2.48 -16.54 -4.01
N SER A 210 -2.24 -16.28 -2.72
CA SER A 210 -1.20 -16.98 -1.94
C SER A 210 -1.75 -18.15 -1.12
N GLY A 211 -3.02 -18.12 -0.71
CA GLY A 211 -3.57 -19.03 0.29
C GLY A 211 -2.91 -18.90 1.67
N THR A 212 -2.19 -17.80 1.93
CA THR A 212 -1.44 -17.58 3.19
C THR A 212 -2.03 -16.43 4.01
N PRO A 213 -2.00 -16.52 5.36
CA PRO A 213 -2.41 -15.42 6.22
C PRO A 213 -1.38 -14.27 6.15
N PRO A 214 -1.80 -13.00 6.32
CA PRO A 214 -0.85 -11.89 6.35
C PRO A 214 0.05 -11.94 7.59
N LEU A 215 1.23 -11.31 7.51
CA LEU A 215 2.14 -11.18 8.64
C LEU A 215 2.18 -9.74 9.15
N TRP A 216 1.78 -9.55 10.40
CA TRP A 216 1.89 -8.26 11.06
C TRP A 216 3.26 -8.10 11.72
N VAL A 217 3.91 -6.99 11.42
CA VAL A 217 5.17 -6.58 12.06
C VAL A 217 4.87 -5.47 13.06
N LYS A 218 5.17 -5.73 14.34
CA LYS A 218 5.11 -4.70 15.37
C LYS A 218 6.26 -3.72 15.16
N GLY A 219 5.92 -2.47 14.83
CA GLY A 219 6.90 -1.40 14.63
C GLY A 219 6.34 -0.05 15.02
N LYS A 220 7.22 0.88 15.40
CA LYS A 220 6.84 2.29 15.52
C LYS A 220 6.75 2.88 14.11
N PHE A 221 5.62 3.46 13.76
CA PHE A 221 5.48 4.29 12.57
C PHE A 221 4.82 5.60 12.96
N ASN A 222 5.25 6.69 12.35
CA ASN A 222 4.72 8.01 12.61
C ASN A 222 3.80 8.41 11.46
N TYR A 223 2.65 8.97 11.79
CA TYR A 223 1.73 9.57 10.83
C TYR A 223 1.78 11.09 10.99
N PHE A 224 2.11 11.82 9.91
CA PHE A 224 1.94 13.27 9.92
C PHE A 224 0.45 13.58 9.77
N PRO A 225 -0.17 14.22 10.77
CA PRO A 225 -1.61 14.32 10.84
C PRO A 225 -2.14 15.26 9.75
N VAL A 226 -3.04 14.73 8.92
CA VAL A 226 -4.35 15.36 8.69
C VAL A 226 -5.41 14.25 8.79
N THR A 227 -6.50 14.56 9.46
CA THR A 227 -7.45 13.73 10.22
C THR A 227 -8.29 12.68 9.46
N THR A 228 -7.96 12.28 8.22
CA THR A 228 -8.95 11.57 7.37
C THR A 228 -8.55 10.21 6.77
N SER A 229 -7.27 9.89 6.52
CA SER A 229 -6.95 8.69 5.71
C SER A 229 -6.96 7.35 6.46
N LEU A 230 -6.68 7.35 7.77
CA LEU A 230 -6.70 6.12 8.58
C LEU A 230 -8.12 5.70 9.00
N SER A 231 -9.11 6.61 8.94
CA SER A 231 -10.51 6.33 9.28
C SER A 231 -11.39 6.00 8.07
N MET A 232 -10.98 6.32 6.84
CA MET A 232 -11.83 6.09 5.67
C MET A 232 -12.09 4.60 5.36
N SER A 233 -11.20 3.68 5.73
CA SER A 233 -11.43 2.24 5.52
C SER A 233 -12.62 1.66 6.33
N LEU A 234 -13.24 2.44 7.23
CA LEU A 234 -14.41 2.00 8.02
C LEU A 234 -15.69 1.84 7.18
N TYR A 235 -15.77 2.44 5.99
CA TYR A 235 -16.97 2.45 5.13
C TYR A 235 -16.99 1.36 4.05
N CYS A 236 -16.04 0.43 4.09
CA CYS A 236 -15.94 -0.65 3.12
C CYS A 236 -16.98 -1.74 3.43
N SER A 237 -18.05 -1.76 2.62
CA SER A 237 -19.26 -2.58 2.77
C SER A 237 -19.21 -3.94 2.05
N LEU A 238 -20.28 -4.70 2.27
CA LEU A 238 -20.59 -6.12 1.98
C LEU A 238 -20.15 -6.73 0.64
N LEU A 239 -19.91 -5.93 -0.41
CA LEU A 239 -19.64 -6.46 -1.76
C LEU A 239 -18.24 -7.08 -1.91
N MET A 240 -17.24 -6.59 -1.18
CA MET A 240 -15.89 -7.16 -1.25
C MET A 240 -15.78 -8.57 -0.66
N TRP A 241 -16.80 -9.01 0.09
CA TRP A 241 -16.77 -10.28 0.83
C TRP A 241 -17.86 -11.26 0.37
N ASN A 242 -18.44 -11.06 -0.81
CA ASN A 242 -19.40 -12.02 -1.35
C ASN A 242 -18.65 -13.29 -1.83
N PRO A 243 -18.86 -14.47 -1.21
CA PRO A 243 -18.15 -15.70 -1.58
C PRO A 243 -18.41 -16.17 -3.01
N LEU A 244 -19.44 -15.65 -3.69
CA LEU A 244 -19.74 -15.97 -5.10
C LEU A 244 -18.77 -15.34 -6.12
N HIS A 245 -17.86 -14.46 -5.68
CA HIS A 245 -16.89 -13.78 -6.55
C HIS A 245 -15.42 -14.01 -6.15
N LEU A 246 -15.16 -14.91 -5.19
CA LEU A 246 -13.84 -15.27 -4.69
C LEU A 246 -13.50 -16.76 -4.92
N VAL A 247 -14.13 -17.39 -5.92
CA VAL A 247 -13.83 -18.75 -6.38
C VAL A 247 -13.35 -18.70 -7.82
#